data_AF-A0A3B4DHK2-F1
#
_entry.id   AF-A0A3B4DHK2-F1
#
_cell.length_a   1.000
_cell.length_b   1.000
_cell.length_c   1.000
_cell.angle_alpha   90.00
_cell.angle_beta   90.00
_cell.angle_gamma   90.00
#
_symmetry.space_group_name_H-M   'P 1'
#
loop_
_entity.id
_entity.type
_entity.pdbx_description
1 polymer ?
#
loop_
_entity_poly.entity_id
_entity_poly.type
_entity_poly.pdbx_seq_one_letter_code
_entity_poly.pdbx_strand_id
1 'polypeptide(L)'
;MSVSGLKAELKFLESIFDPNHERFRIIDWKPDELSCQFNVTGEKLLIIHCNITESYPSTPPIWFVESDDPSLTEVLERLEDVRKGSTLHVTTDEVTSEEEEEEEMAEDIEDLDHYEMKEEEPVDGKKSEDDGIEKENLAILEKIRKNQRQDHLNGAVSGSVQASDRLMKELREIYRSQSYKTGIYSVELVNDSLYEWHVKLRTVDPDSPLHSDLQVLKEKEGVDYILLNFSYKDNFPFDPPFVRVVSPVLSGGYVLGGGALCMELLTKQGWSSAYSIESVIMQINATLVKGKARVQFGANKNQYNLARAQQSYKSLVQIHEKNGWYTPPKEDG
;
A
#
# COMPACT_ATOMS: atom_id res chain seq x y z
N MET A 1 -18.26 -19.55 4.24
CA MET A 1 -19.71 -19.25 4.32
C MET A 1 -20.15 -18.72 2.96
N SER A 2 -21.38 -18.98 2.51
CA SER A 2 -21.87 -18.41 1.25
C SER A 2 -22.17 -16.91 1.41
N VAL A 3 -22.09 -16.14 0.31
CA VAL A 3 -22.46 -14.71 0.32
C VAL A 3 -23.91 -14.50 0.76
N SER A 4 -24.81 -15.44 0.43
CA SER A 4 -26.20 -15.44 0.89
C SER A 4 -26.31 -15.62 2.40
N GLY A 5 -25.51 -16.52 2.99
CA GLY A 5 -25.45 -16.74 4.44
C GLY A 5 -24.94 -15.51 5.19
N LEU A 6 -23.89 -14.87 4.70
CA LEU A 6 -23.36 -13.64 5.30
C LEU A 6 -24.37 -12.48 5.24
N LYS A 7 -25.07 -12.31 4.11
CA LYS A 7 -26.14 -11.30 4.00
C LYS A 7 -27.29 -11.57 4.98
N ALA A 8 -27.62 -12.83 5.25
CA ALA A 8 -28.62 -13.18 6.25
C ALA A 8 -28.16 -12.82 7.67
N GLU A 9 -26.89 -13.11 8.02
CA GLU A 9 -26.30 -12.70 9.30
C GLU A 9 -26.30 -11.17 9.48
N LEU A 10 -25.91 -10.42 8.46
CA LEU A 10 -25.87 -8.95 8.53
C LEU A 10 -27.26 -8.33 8.67
N LYS A 11 -28.26 -8.83 7.93
CA LYS A 11 -29.67 -8.43 8.10
C LYS A 11 -30.18 -8.75 9.50
N PHE A 12 -29.79 -9.90 10.05
CA PHE A 12 -30.18 -10.28 11.40
C PHE A 12 -29.56 -9.34 12.45
N LEU A 13 -28.26 -9.05 12.33
CA LEU A 13 -27.58 -8.09 13.21
C LEU A 13 -28.21 -6.70 13.15
N GLU A 14 -28.55 -6.20 11.96
CA GLU A 14 -29.26 -4.93 11.78
C GLU A 14 -30.62 -4.93 12.49
N SER A 15 -31.31 -6.08 12.53
CA SER A 15 -32.59 -6.19 13.25
C SER A 15 -32.46 -6.14 14.78
N ILE A 16 -31.29 -6.52 15.32
CA ILE A 16 -31.00 -6.45 16.77
C ILE A 16 -30.46 -5.07 17.14
N PHE A 17 -29.59 -4.51 16.31
CA PHE A 17 -28.85 -3.28 16.54
C PHE A 17 -29.30 -2.19 15.58
N ASP A 18 -30.60 -1.92 15.60
CA ASP A 18 -31.22 -0.95 14.72
C ASP A 18 -30.70 0.48 15.00
N PRO A 19 -30.93 1.45 14.09
CA PRO A 19 -30.44 2.82 14.24
C PRO A 19 -30.91 3.56 15.51
N ASN A 20 -31.95 3.09 16.21
CA ASN A 20 -32.43 3.66 17.46
C ASN A 20 -31.89 2.96 18.71
N HIS A 21 -31.11 1.89 18.56
CA HIS A 21 -30.60 1.14 19.69
C HIS A 21 -29.75 2.03 20.62
N GLU A 22 -29.92 1.87 21.94
CA GLU A 22 -29.46 2.86 22.93
C GLU A 22 -27.94 2.97 23.05
N ARG A 23 -27.19 1.89 22.78
CA ARG A 23 -25.74 1.79 23.02
C ARG A 23 -24.88 1.45 21.80
N PHE A 24 -25.42 0.68 20.86
CA PHE A 24 -24.69 0.16 19.70
C PHE A 24 -25.63 0.06 18.50
N ARG A 25 -25.28 0.67 17.38
CA ARG A 25 -26.15 0.77 16.19
C ARG A 25 -25.38 0.34 14.96
N ILE A 26 -26.03 -0.35 14.04
CA ILE A 26 -25.49 -0.57 12.71
C ILE A 26 -25.96 0.59 11.83
N ILE A 27 -25.00 1.31 11.24
CA ILE A 27 -25.27 2.49 10.39
C ILE A 27 -25.45 2.07 8.94
N ASP A 28 -24.57 1.19 8.47
CA ASP A 28 -24.54 0.69 7.09
C ASP A 28 -23.81 -0.65 7.05
N TRP A 29 -24.15 -1.50 6.09
CA TRP A 29 -23.44 -2.75 5.86
C TRP A 29 -23.47 -3.18 4.39
N LYS A 30 -22.37 -3.80 3.99
CA LYS A 30 -22.11 -4.46 2.71
C LYS A 30 -21.50 -5.84 2.99
N PRO A 31 -21.43 -6.75 2.00
CA PRO A 31 -20.80 -8.06 2.20
C PRO A 31 -19.32 -7.99 2.63
N ASP A 32 -18.64 -6.87 2.36
CA ASP A 32 -17.24 -6.62 2.63
C ASP A 32 -16.98 -5.62 3.77
N GLU A 33 -18.00 -4.86 4.20
CA GLU A 33 -17.85 -3.80 5.20
C GLU A 33 -19.08 -3.72 6.12
N LEU A 34 -18.87 -3.52 7.42
CA LEU A 34 -19.89 -3.26 8.41
C LEU A 34 -19.53 -1.99 9.20
N SER A 35 -20.41 -1.00 9.18
CA SER A 35 -20.23 0.27 9.88
C SER A 35 -21.12 0.36 11.11
N CYS A 36 -20.50 0.54 12.27
CA CYS A 36 -21.15 0.51 13.57
C CYS A 36 -20.94 1.80 14.36
N GLN A 37 -21.92 2.18 15.16
CA GLN A 37 -21.89 3.34 16.04
C GLN A 37 -22.03 2.91 17.50
N PHE A 38 -21.10 3.32 18.36
CA PHE A 38 -21.22 3.21 19.81
C PHE A 38 -21.57 4.56 20.42
N ASN A 39 -22.58 4.57 21.28
CA ASN A 39 -22.97 5.75 22.04
C ASN A 39 -22.26 5.74 23.40
N VAL A 40 -21.16 6.49 23.52
CA VAL A 40 -20.37 6.58 24.76
C VAL A 40 -20.87 7.77 25.56
N THR A 41 -21.20 7.55 26.84
CA THR A 41 -21.79 8.50 27.82
C THR A 41 -21.94 9.95 27.35
N GLY A 42 -23.18 10.35 27.07
CA GLY A 42 -23.65 11.74 27.06
C GLY A 42 -23.57 12.48 25.72
N GLU A 43 -22.40 12.53 25.08
CA GLU A 43 -22.21 13.38 23.88
C GLU A 43 -21.16 12.87 22.88
N LYS A 44 -20.45 11.76 23.16
CA LYS A 44 -19.38 11.24 22.28
C LYS A 44 -19.89 10.03 21.49
N LEU A 45 -20.01 10.20 20.18
CA LEU A 45 -20.32 9.13 19.25
C LEU A 45 -19.02 8.53 18.75
N LEU A 46 -18.90 7.21 18.79
CA LEU A 46 -17.76 6.48 18.26
C LEU A 46 -18.19 5.65 17.06
N ILE A 47 -17.53 5.85 15.91
CA ILE A 47 -17.79 5.09 14.70
C ILE A 47 -16.68 4.06 14.54
N ILE A 48 -17.07 2.79 14.46
CA ILE A 48 -16.18 1.66 14.26
C ILE A 48 -16.62 0.97 12.97
N HIS A 49 -15.65 0.74 12.10
CA HIS A 49 -15.83 0.04 10.86
C HIS A 49 -15.19 -1.35 10.96
N CYS A 50 -15.73 -2.29 10.19
CA CYS A 50 -15.34 -3.67 10.21
C CYS A 50 -15.26 -4.18 8.78
N ASN A 51 -14.08 -4.62 8.34
CA ASN A 51 -13.93 -5.23 7.02
C ASN A 51 -14.05 -6.75 7.13
N ILE A 52 -14.95 -7.31 6.31
CA ILE A 52 -15.23 -8.75 6.24
C ILE A 52 -14.53 -9.30 5.01
N THR A 53 -13.59 -10.22 5.22
CA THR A 53 -12.80 -10.82 4.14
C THR A 53 -13.49 -12.06 3.58
N GLU A 54 -13.13 -12.47 2.36
CA GLU A 54 -13.66 -13.69 1.72
C GLU A 54 -13.38 -14.97 2.53
N SER A 55 -12.34 -14.95 3.37
CA SER A 55 -11.97 -16.04 4.26
C SER A 55 -12.82 -16.11 5.53
N TYR A 56 -13.75 -15.18 5.75
CA TYR A 56 -14.73 -15.24 6.82
C TYR A 56 -15.66 -16.46 6.68
N PRO A 57 -15.99 -17.18 7.77
CA PRO A 57 -15.67 -16.92 9.17
C PRO A 57 -14.35 -17.55 9.66
N SER A 58 -13.55 -18.13 8.76
CA SER A 58 -12.27 -18.77 9.12
C SER A 58 -11.23 -17.76 9.62
N THR A 59 -11.28 -16.54 9.08
CA THR A 59 -10.54 -15.38 9.58
C THR A 59 -11.52 -14.38 10.22
N PRO A 60 -11.20 -13.83 11.41
CA PRO A 60 -12.05 -12.82 12.02
C PRO A 60 -12.07 -11.54 11.15
N PRO A 61 -13.19 -10.80 11.18
CA PRO A 61 -13.25 -9.48 10.56
C PRO A 61 -12.26 -8.50 11.19
N ILE A 62 -11.79 -7.54 10.39
CA ILE A 62 -10.79 -6.56 10.82
C ILE A 62 -11.51 -5.29 11.27
N TRP A 63 -11.35 -4.91 12.54
CA TRP A 63 -12.02 -3.76 13.13
C TRP A 63 -11.10 -2.53 13.13
N PHE A 64 -11.64 -1.37 12.74
CA PHE A 64 -10.91 -0.09 12.76
C PHE A 64 -11.80 1.05 13.26
N VAL A 65 -11.18 2.05 13.89
CA VAL A 65 -11.88 3.19 14.49
C VAL A 65 -11.28 4.48 13.96
N GLU A 66 -12.12 5.43 13.56
CA GLU A 66 -11.69 6.76 13.14
C GLU A 66 -11.54 7.67 14.37
N SER A 67 -10.61 7.34 15.26
CA SER A 67 -10.36 8.08 16.50
C SER A 67 -8.90 8.00 16.94
N ASP A 68 -8.33 9.14 17.34
CA ASP A 68 -6.95 9.25 17.86
C ASP A 68 -6.81 8.83 19.35
N ASP A 69 -7.83 8.18 19.92
CA ASP A 69 -7.85 7.78 21.33
C ASP A 69 -7.09 6.45 21.53
N PRO A 70 -5.93 6.45 22.21
CA PRO A 70 -5.10 5.26 22.36
C PRO A 70 -5.77 4.15 23.18
N SER A 71 -6.78 4.47 23.99
CA SER A 71 -7.54 3.47 24.75
C SER A 71 -8.44 2.61 23.86
N LEU A 72 -8.81 3.10 22.67
CA LEU A 72 -9.64 2.36 21.73
C LEU A 72 -8.82 1.34 20.93
N THR A 73 -7.55 1.63 20.66
CA THR A 73 -6.63 0.68 20.02
C THR A 73 -6.48 -0.60 20.86
N GLU A 74 -6.33 -0.47 22.18
CA GLU A 74 -6.24 -1.62 23.09
C GLU A 74 -7.54 -2.44 23.13
N VAL A 75 -8.70 -1.80 22.98
CA VAL A 75 -10.00 -2.48 22.90
C VAL A 75 -10.16 -3.22 21.57
N LEU A 76 -9.70 -2.64 20.46
CA LEU A 76 -9.74 -3.28 19.14
C LEU A 76 -8.82 -4.50 19.06
N GLU A 77 -7.59 -4.42 19.61
CA GLU A 77 -6.69 -5.57 19.72
C GLU A 77 -7.33 -6.73 20.48
N ARG A 78 -8.11 -6.44 21.53
CA ARG A 78 -8.86 -7.46 22.28
C ARG A 78 -10.05 -8.05 21.52
N LEU A 79 -10.60 -7.34 20.53
CA LEU A 79 -11.67 -7.85 19.67
C LEU A 79 -11.12 -8.81 18.60
N GLU A 80 -9.87 -8.62 18.16
CA GLU A 80 -9.19 -9.55 17.24
C GLU A 80 -8.90 -10.92 17.87
N ASP A 81 -8.75 -10.96 19.20
CA ASP A 81 -8.55 -12.20 19.99
C ASP A 81 -9.84 -13.01 20.23
N VAL A 82 -11.01 -12.52 19.77
CA VAL A 82 -12.27 -13.28 19.85
C VAL A 82 -12.17 -14.51 18.94
N ARG A 83 -12.45 -15.68 19.53
CA ARG A 83 -12.07 -17.01 19.01
C ARG A 83 -12.36 -17.20 17.51
N LYS A 84 -11.31 -17.61 16.79
CA LYS A 84 -11.37 -18.15 15.41
C LYS A 84 -12.48 -19.18 15.31
N GLY A 85 -13.36 -19.03 14.32
CA GLY A 85 -14.46 -19.96 14.04
C GLY A 85 -15.85 -19.49 14.49
N SER A 86 -15.95 -18.35 15.18
CA SER A 86 -17.25 -17.74 15.47
C SER A 86 -17.65 -16.84 14.30
N THR A 87 -18.88 -16.98 13.81
CA THR A 87 -19.46 -15.97 12.94
C THR A 87 -19.77 -14.71 13.79
N LEU A 88 -20.08 -13.58 13.16
CA LEU A 88 -20.50 -12.32 13.79
C LEU A 88 -21.71 -12.56 14.71
N HIS A 89 -22.43 -13.66 14.49
CA HIS A 89 -23.41 -14.21 15.38
C HIS A 89 -22.88 -15.46 16.09
N VAL A 90 -22.51 -15.36 17.38
CA VAL A 90 -22.30 -16.55 18.19
C VAL A 90 -23.67 -17.19 18.43
N THR A 91 -24.05 -18.22 17.66
CA THR A 91 -25.11 -19.11 18.10
C THR A 91 -24.62 -19.79 19.37
N THR A 92 -25.39 -19.72 20.44
CA THR A 92 -25.06 -20.34 21.74
C THR A 92 -25.18 -21.87 21.72
N ASP A 93 -24.95 -22.52 20.57
CA ASP A 93 -25.30 -23.92 20.34
C ASP A 93 -24.08 -24.83 20.18
N GLU A 94 -22.98 -24.55 20.90
CA GLU A 94 -21.99 -25.60 21.22
C GLU A 94 -22.37 -26.35 22.51
N VAL A 95 -23.62 -26.81 22.61
CA VAL A 95 -23.98 -28.01 23.39
C VAL A 95 -25.21 -28.65 22.76
N THR A 96 -25.02 -29.54 21.78
CA THR A 96 -25.60 -30.90 21.70
C THR A 96 -25.56 -31.41 20.26
N SER A 97 -25.12 -32.66 20.13
CA SER A 97 -25.23 -33.55 18.99
C SER A 97 -26.60 -33.53 18.30
N GLU A 98 -26.63 -33.59 16.96
CA GLU A 98 -27.21 -34.68 16.14
C GLU A 98 -27.28 -34.26 14.66
N GLU A 99 -27.34 -35.26 13.79
CA GLU A 99 -27.32 -35.23 12.32
C GLU A 99 -28.63 -34.65 11.71
N GLU A 100 -28.69 -34.56 10.37
CA GLU A 100 -29.86 -34.29 9.50
C GLU A 100 -30.12 -32.77 9.23
N GLU A 101 -30.36 -32.26 8.01
CA GLU A 101 -30.81 -32.81 6.72
C GLU A 101 -30.52 -31.77 5.60
N GLU A 102 -30.20 -32.24 4.39
CA GLU A 102 -30.33 -31.48 3.14
C GLU A 102 -31.82 -31.30 2.82
N GLU A 103 -32.29 -30.12 2.41
CA GLU A 103 -33.11 -29.90 1.19
C GLU A 103 -33.74 -28.48 1.11
N GLU A 104 -33.87 -28.04 -0.15
CA GLU A 104 -34.77 -27.02 -0.69
C GLU A 104 -34.53 -25.53 -0.36
N MET A 105 -34.07 -24.80 -1.38
CA MET A 105 -34.80 -23.68 -2.00
C MET A 105 -34.06 -23.31 -3.30
N ALA A 106 -34.31 -24.11 -4.33
CA ALA A 106 -34.14 -23.70 -5.71
C ALA A 106 -35.45 -23.04 -6.14
N GLU A 107 -35.48 -21.71 -6.21
CA GLU A 107 -36.33 -20.93 -7.13
C GLU A 107 -35.92 -19.45 -7.03
N ASP A 108 -35.94 -18.77 -8.19
CA ASP A 108 -35.61 -17.36 -8.44
C ASP A 108 -34.14 -17.00 -8.75
N ILE A 109 -33.56 -17.68 -9.76
CA ILE A 109 -32.40 -17.19 -10.54
C ILE A 109 -32.89 -16.80 -11.94
N GLU A 110 -33.64 -15.71 -12.10
CA GLU A 110 -33.90 -15.13 -13.43
C GLU A 110 -33.80 -13.60 -13.53
N ASP A 111 -33.43 -12.87 -12.45
CA ASP A 111 -33.35 -11.39 -12.48
C ASP A 111 -31.96 -10.80 -12.12
N LEU A 112 -30.88 -11.59 -12.26
CA LEU A 112 -29.52 -11.19 -11.84
C LEU A 112 -28.65 -10.53 -12.93
N ASP A 113 -29.23 -10.22 -14.10
CA ASP A 113 -28.45 -9.74 -15.27
C ASP A 113 -28.54 -8.22 -15.53
N HIS A 114 -29.10 -7.42 -14.61
CA HIS A 114 -29.23 -5.95 -14.82
C HIS A 114 -28.76 -5.09 -13.64
N TYR A 115 -27.69 -5.47 -12.94
CA TYR A 115 -26.92 -4.48 -12.18
C TYR A 115 -25.95 -3.75 -13.12
N GLU A 116 -26.47 -2.80 -13.89
CA GLU A 116 -25.64 -1.68 -14.33
C GLU A 116 -25.11 -1.00 -13.06
N MET A 117 -23.79 -1.00 -12.87
CA MET A 117 -23.18 -0.11 -11.89
C MET A 117 -23.62 1.31 -12.26
N LYS A 118 -24.51 1.91 -11.46
CA LYS A 118 -24.73 3.34 -11.57
C LYS A 118 -23.37 4.00 -11.35
N GLU A 119 -22.90 4.74 -12.35
CA GLU A 119 -21.89 5.76 -12.14
C GLU A 119 -22.42 6.63 -10.99
N GLU A 120 -21.74 6.58 -9.84
CA GLU A 120 -22.01 7.54 -8.78
C GLU A 120 -21.70 8.92 -9.36
N GLU A 121 -22.73 9.69 -9.69
CA GLU A 121 -22.55 11.11 -9.95
C GLU A 121 -21.89 11.73 -8.72
N PRO A 122 -20.87 12.59 -8.92
CA PRO A 122 -20.14 13.15 -7.80
C PRO A 122 -21.11 13.95 -6.93
N VAL A 123 -21.20 13.57 -5.65
CA VAL A 123 -21.89 14.34 -4.62
C VAL A 123 -21.29 15.75 -4.61
N ASP A 124 -22.09 16.71 -5.04
CA ASP A 124 -21.73 18.12 -5.21
C ASP A 124 -21.15 18.67 -3.88
N GLY A 125 -19.86 19.04 -3.89
CA GLY A 125 -19.22 19.75 -2.77
C GLY A 125 -17.97 19.12 -2.13
N LYS A 126 -17.57 17.88 -2.44
CA LYS A 126 -16.21 17.40 -2.11
C LYS A 126 -15.24 17.85 -3.21
N LYS A 127 -14.15 18.53 -2.84
CA LYS A 127 -12.97 18.67 -3.73
C LYS A 127 -12.66 17.28 -4.26
N SER A 128 -12.58 17.13 -5.58
CA SER A 128 -12.31 15.81 -6.15
C SER A 128 -10.99 15.34 -5.55
N GLU A 129 -10.89 14.06 -5.14
CA GLU A 129 -9.63 13.55 -4.60
C GLU A 129 -8.49 13.84 -5.57
N ASP A 130 -8.77 13.91 -6.86
CA ASP A 130 -7.82 14.10 -7.94
C ASP A 130 -7.49 15.57 -8.27
N ASP A 131 -7.96 16.52 -7.45
CA ASP A 131 -7.64 17.94 -7.56
C ASP A 131 -6.12 18.19 -7.54
N GLY A 132 -5.63 18.89 -8.56
CA GLY A 132 -4.22 19.27 -8.68
C GLY A 132 -3.31 18.22 -9.34
N ILE A 133 -3.87 17.15 -9.91
CA ILE A 133 -3.16 16.18 -10.76
C ILE A 133 -3.30 16.59 -12.24
N GLU A 134 -2.22 16.50 -13.01
CA GLU A 134 -2.22 16.80 -14.45
C GLU A 134 -3.00 15.74 -15.25
N LYS A 135 -3.59 16.14 -16.38
CA LYS A 135 -4.45 15.26 -17.21
C LYS A 135 -3.77 13.96 -17.65
N GLU A 136 -2.48 14.01 -17.98
CA GLU A 136 -1.72 12.82 -18.38
C GLU A 136 -1.61 11.81 -17.24
N ASN A 137 -1.34 12.29 -16.03
CA ASN A 137 -1.23 11.47 -14.83
C ASN A 137 -2.61 10.92 -14.40
N LEU A 138 -3.70 11.69 -14.60
CA LEU A 138 -5.07 11.19 -14.40
C LEU A 138 -5.39 10.02 -15.33
N ALA A 139 -5.01 10.10 -16.61
CA ALA A 139 -5.23 9.01 -17.56
C ALA A 139 -4.49 7.73 -17.15
N ILE A 140 -3.29 7.86 -16.55
CA ILE A 140 -2.55 6.73 -15.99
C ILE A 140 -3.33 6.10 -14.82
N LEU A 141 -3.83 6.90 -13.87
CA LEU A 141 -4.61 6.42 -12.73
C LEU A 141 -5.90 5.71 -13.17
N GLU A 142 -6.62 6.27 -14.14
CA GLU A 142 -7.81 5.62 -14.71
C GLU A 142 -7.49 4.31 -15.40
N LYS A 143 -6.39 4.25 -16.15
CA LYS A 143 -5.92 3.03 -16.81
C LYS A 143 -5.63 1.93 -15.78
N ILE A 144 -4.97 2.26 -14.67
CA ILE A 144 -4.69 1.29 -13.59
C ILE A 144 -5.98 0.77 -12.98
N ARG A 145 -6.95 1.64 -12.64
CA ARG A 145 -8.23 1.22 -12.08
C ARG A 145 -8.97 0.26 -13.01
N LYS A 146 -8.96 0.53 -14.32
CA LYS A 146 -9.56 -0.36 -15.34
C LYS A 146 -8.86 -1.71 -15.40
N ASN A 147 -7.53 -1.71 -15.42
CA ASN A 147 -6.73 -2.95 -15.44
C ASN A 147 -6.97 -3.79 -14.19
N GLN A 148 -6.93 -3.19 -13.00
CA GLN A 148 -7.21 -3.89 -11.74
C GLN A 148 -8.59 -4.54 -11.76
N ARG A 149 -9.64 -3.81 -12.16
CA ARG A 149 -10.99 -4.38 -12.29
C ARG A 149 -11.03 -5.57 -13.24
N GLN A 150 -10.31 -5.49 -14.35
CA GLN A 150 -10.23 -6.59 -15.31
C GLN A 150 -9.46 -7.80 -14.77
N ASP A 151 -8.37 -7.58 -14.03
CA ASP A 151 -7.59 -8.65 -13.41
C ASP A 151 -8.38 -9.35 -12.29
N HIS A 152 -9.19 -8.60 -11.54
CA HIS A 152 -10.15 -9.14 -10.57
C HIS A 152 -11.18 -10.05 -11.26
N LEU A 153 -11.74 -9.62 -12.39
CA LEU A 153 -12.69 -10.44 -13.17
C LEU A 153 -12.04 -11.70 -13.75
N ASN A 154 -10.75 -11.63 -14.10
CA ASN A 154 -10.00 -12.74 -14.70
C ASN A 154 -9.32 -13.67 -13.68
N GLY A 155 -9.42 -13.38 -12.38
CA GLY A 155 -8.73 -14.13 -11.32
C GLY A 155 -7.20 -14.03 -11.37
N ALA A 156 -6.67 -13.00 -12.04
CA ALA A 156 -5.24 -12.77 -12.25
C ALA A 156 -4.65 -11.71 -11.30
N VAL A 157 -5.31 -11.48 -10.16
CA VAL A 157 -4.98 -10.39 -9.22
C VAL A 157 -3.55 -10.53 -8.71
N SER A 158 -2.73 -9.50 -8.97
CA SER A 158 -1.40 -9.38 -8.39
C SER A 158 -1.46 -8.60 -7.08
N GLY A 159 -1.00 -9.20 -5.99
CA GLY A 159 -0.88 -8.57 -4.68
C GLY A 159 -2.17 -8.53 -3.85
N SER A 160 -2.16 -7.76 -2.76
CA SER A 160 -3.30 -7.58 -1.86
C SER A 160 -4.06 -6.27 -2.15
N VAL A 161 -5.36 -6.26 -1.87
CA VAL A 161 -6.21 -5.05 -2.00
C VAL A 161 -5.64 -3.89 -1.18
N GLN A 162 -5.25 -4.15 0.08
CA GLN A 162 -4.64 -3.15 0.95
C GLN A 162 -3.36 -2.54 0.36
N ALA A 163 -2.46 -3.37 -0.18
CA ALA A 163 -1.24 -2.89 -0.80
C ALA A 163 -1.55 -2.07 -2.06
N SER A 164 -2.51 -2.53 -2.88
CA SER A 164 -2.95 -1.85 -4.09
C SER A 164 -3.55 -0.47 -3.78
N ASP A 165 -4.45 -0.38 -2.79
CA ASP A 165 -5.07 0.88 -2.38
C ASP A 165 -4.04 1.86 -1.85
N ARG A 166 -3.11 1.38 -1.02
CA ARG A 166 -2.01 2.20 -0.51
C ARG A 166 -1.11 2.69 -1.64
N LEU A 167 -0.75 1.84 -2.61
CA LEU A 167 0.09 2.23 -3.74
C LEU A 167 -0.60 3.26 -4.66
N MET A 168 -1.92 3.11 -4.87
CA MET A 168 -2.72 4.09 -5.61
C MET A 168 -2.73 5.44 -4.89
N LYS A 169 -2.86 5.45 -3.55
CA LYS A 169 -2.78 6.67 -2.74
C LYS A 169 -1.41 7.34 -2.86
N GLU A 170 -0.32 6.58 -2.72
CA GLU A 170 1.05 7.10 -2.83
C GLU A 170 1.32 7.69 -4.22
N LEU A 171 0.88 7.01 -5.29
CA LEU A 171 1.05 7.50 -6.66
C LEU A 171 0.30 8.82 -6.89
N ARG A 172 -0.92 8.92 -6.36
CA ARG A 172 -1.74 10.14 -6.38
C ARG A 172 -1.06 11.28 -5.62
N GLU A 173 -0.53 11.02 -4.43
CA GLU A 173 0.20 12.01 -3.64
C GLU A 173 1.45 12.51 -4.36
N ILE A 174 2.22 11.60 -4.97
CA ILE A 174 3.37 11.94 -5.82
C ILE A 174 2.95 12.88 -6.95
N TYR A 175 1.89 12.56 -7.70
CA TYR A 175 1.44 13.41 -8.81
C TYR A 175 0.94 14.79 -8.38
N ARG A 176 0.47 14.95 -7.13
CA ARG A 176 0.10 16.26 -6.58
C ARG A 176 1.31 17.04 -6.06
N SER A 177 2.38 16.35 -5.70
CA SER A 177 3.55 16.93 -5.05
C SER A 177 4.28 17.97 -5.91
N GLN A 178 4.88 18.96 -5.26
CA GLN A 178 5.69 19.97 -5.95
C GLN A 178 7.02 19.40 -6.46
N SER A 179 7.58 18.42 -5.74
CA SER A 179 8.83 17.77 -6.14
C SER A 179 8.70 17.03 -7.48
N TYR A 180 7.57 16.38 -7.72
CA TYR A 180 7.24 15.77 -9.00
C TYR A 180 6.98 16.84 -10.09
N LYS A 181 6.14 17.84 -9.80
CA LYS A 181 5.77 18.91 -10.76
C LYS A 181 6.96 19.77 -11.20
N THR A 182 7.94 19.97 -10.32
CA THR A 182 9.19 20.68 -10.64
C THR A 182 10.18 19.81 -11.43
N GLY A 183 9.88 18.52 -11.61
CA GLY A 183 10.67 17.60 -12.42
C GLY A 183 11.93 17.09 -11.70
N ILE A 184 11.98 17.13 -10.36
CA ILE A 184 13.12 16.57 -9.60
C ILE A 184 13.27 15.07 -9.92
N TYR A 185 12.14 14.38 -9.99
CA TYR A 185 12.05 12.99 -10.41
C TYR A 185 10.80 12.76 -11.28
N SER A 186 10.79 11.67 -12.03
CA SER A 186 9.60 11.17 -12.73
C SER A 186 9.33 9.71 -12.39
N VAL A 187 8.08 9.28 -12.47
CA VAL A 187 7.63 7.92 -12.12
C VAL A 187 6.96 7.28 -13.32
N GLU A 188 7.38 6.08 -13.68
CA GLU A 188 6.83 5.27 -14.77
C GLU A 188 6.52 3.87 -14.24
N LEU A 189 5.32 3.34 -14.52
CA LEU A 189 4.95 1.98 -14.14
C LEU A 189 5.52 0.97 -15.14
N VAL A 190 6.17 -0.08 -14.64
CA VAL A 190 6.76 -1.12 -15.49
C VAL A 190 5.65 -2.09 -15.88
N ASN A 191 5.41 -2.26 -17.19
CA ASN A 191 4.35 -3.13 -17.72
C ASN A 191 2.96 -2.81 -17.15
N ASP A 192 2.67 -1.53 -16.90
CA ASP A 192 1.43 -1.07 -16.23
C ASP A 192 1.20 -1.70 -14.84
N SER A 193 2.24 -2.29 -14.21
CA SER A 193 2.17 -2.89 -12.89
C SER A 193 2.25 -1.84 -11.80
N LEU A 194 1.26 -1.86 -10.90
CA LEU A 194 1.27 -1.02 -9.70
C LEU A 194 2.36 -1.47 -8.70
N TYR A 195 2.93 -2.66 -8.84
CA TYR A 195 3.94 -3.21 -7.92
C TYR A 195 5.38 -3.03 -8.40
N GLU A 196 5.60 -2.51 -9.62
CA GLU A 196 6.94 -2.25 -10.15
C GLU A 196 7.05 -0.86 -10.78
N TRP A 197 7.83 0.03 -10.17
CA TRP A 197 7.99 1.40 -10.64
C TRP A 197 9.43 1.67 -11.10
N HIS A 198 9.54 2.52 -12.11
CA HIS A 198 10.76 3.15 -12.56
C HIS A 198 10.73 4.61 -12.16
N VAL A 199 11.60 4.97 -11.21
CA VAL A 199 11.76 6.33 -10.73
C VAL A 199 13.05 6.90 -11.32
N LYS A 200 12.94 7.94 -12.15
CA LYS A 200 14.09 8.62 -12.76
C LYS A 200 14.40 9.87 -11.94
N LEU A 201 15.52 9.90 -11.23
CA LEU A 201 16.02 11.11 -10.57
C LEU A 201 16.72 11.99 -11.59
N ARG A 202 16.16 13.15 -11.91
CA ARG A 202 16.68 14.07 -12.93
C ARG A 202 17.47 15.22 -12.33
N THR A 203 17.01 15.71 -11.18
CA THR A 203 17.65 16.83 -10.47
C THR A 203 18.24 16.34 -9.17
N VAL A 204 19.56 16.45 -9.07
CA VAL A 204 20.35 16.28 -7.84
C VAL A 204 20.89 17.65 -7.42
N ASP A 205 21.43 17.75 -6.20
CA ASP A 205 22.05 18.99 -5.70
C ASP A 205 23.05 19.58 -6.72
N PRO A 206 22.82 20.80 -7.24
CA PRO A 206 23.67 21.44 -8.24
C PRO A 206 25.14 21.61 -7.82
N ASP A 207 25.40 21.72 -6.52
CA ASP A 207 26.75 21.89 -5.97
C ASP A 207 27.48 20.55 -5.81
N SER A 208 26.79 19.43 -6.03
CA SER A 208 27.37 18.10 -5.92
C SER A 208 28.19 17.70 -7.15
N PRO A 209 29.30 16.95 -6.98
CA PRO A 209 30.02 16.36 -8.10
C PRO A 209 29.15 15.40 -8.94
N LEU A 210 28.12 14.81 -8.34
CA LEU A 210 27.15 13.95 -9.03
C LEU A 210 26.37 14.73 -10.09
N HIS A 211 26.02 15.99 -9.83
CA HIS A 211 25.35 16.86 -10.80
C HIS A 211 26.19 17.02 -12.06
N SER A 212 27.47 17.37 -11.90
CA SER A 212 28.39 17.50 -13.04
C SER A 212 28.56 16.19 -13.81
N ASP A 213 28.65 15.05 -13.10
CA ASP A 213 28.74 13.74 -13.74
C ASP A 213 27.50 13.43 -14.60
N LEU A 214 26.28 13.79 -14.15
CA LEU A 214 25.06 13.60 -14.92
C LEU A 214 25.00 14.48 -16.18
N GLN A 215 25.56 15.70 -16.15
CA GLN A 215 25.69 16.51 -17.36
C GLN A 215 26.64 15.87 -18.38
N VAL A 216 27.77 15.33 -17.92
CA VAL A 216 28.69 14.58 -18.79
C VAL A 216 28.03 13.32 -19.35
N LEU A 217 27.22 12.62 -18.54
CA LEU A 217 26.45 11.46 -19.00
C LEU A 217 25.43 11.83 -20.08
N LYS A 218 24.78 13.00 -19.94
CA LYS A 218 23.88 13.55 -20.94
C LYS A 218 24.58 13.78 -22.27
N GLU A 219 25.76 14.40 -22.24
CA GLU A 219 26.55 14.69 -23.44
C GLU A 219 27.05 13.42 -24.13
N LYS A 220 27.43 12.39 -23.37
CA LYS A 220 28.01 11.15 -23.91
C LYS A 220 26.99 10.11 -24.36
N GLU A 221 25.93 9.92 -23.58
CA GLU A 221 25.00 8.81 -23.74
C GLU A 221 23.54 9.27 -23.93
N GLY A 222 23.27 10.58 -23.86
CA GLY A 222 21.91 11.12 -23.94
C GLY A 222 21.06 10.85 -22.69
N VAL A 223 21.68 10.42 -21.59
CA VAL A 223 21.00 10.09 -20.32
C VAL A 223 21.42 11.07 -19.24
N ASP A 224 20.46 11.76 -18.64
CA ASP A 224 20.68 12.78 -17.61
C ASP A 224 20.00 12.46 -16.28
N TYR A 225 19.73 11.17 -16.02
CA TYR A 225 19.02 10.72 -14.83
C TYR A 225 19.61 9.45 -14.22
N ILE A 226 19.33 9.26 -12.94
CA ILE A 226 19.57 7.99 -12.23
C ILE A 226 18.24 7.23 -12.21
N LEU A 227 18.22 6.05 -12.83
CA LEU A 227 17.08 5.17 -12.86
C LEU A 227 17.09 4.26 -11.63
N LEU A 228 16.08 4.41 -10.79
CA LEU A 228 15.78 3.54 -9.68
C LEU A 228 14.62 2.62 -10.05
N ASN A 229 14.66 1.38 -9.56
CA ASN A 229 13.55 0.46 -9.63
C ASN A 229 13.04 0.20 -8.22
N PHE A 230 11.74 0.47 -8.02
CA PHE A 230 10.99 0.17 -6.81
C PHE A 230 10.16 -1.07 -7.08
N SER A 231 10.29 -2.08 -6.23
CA SER A 231 9.50 -3.30 -6.27
C SER A 231 8.78 -3.46 -4.95
N TYR A 232 7.45 -3.51 -5.03
CA TYR A 232 6.56 -3.65 -3.90
C TYR A 232 6.08 -5.10 -3.79
N LYS A 233 5.70 -5.50 -2.57
CA LYS A 233 5.13 -6.82 -2.28
C LYS A 233 3.74 -6.67 -1.68
N ASP A 234 3.04 -7.79 -1.58
CA ASP A 234 1.67 -7.89 -1.08
C ASP A 234 1.50 -7.39 0.35
N ASN A 235 2.58 -7.38 1.13
CA ASN A 235 2.60 -6.90 2.52
C ASN A 235 2.98 -5.41 2.64
N PHE A 236 3.11 -4.67 1.54
CA PHE A 236 3.24 -3.22 1.58
C PHE A 236 1.94 -2.62 2.14
N PRO A 237 1.97 -1.63 3.06
CA PRO A 237 3.11 -0.82 3.51
C PRO A 237 3.84 -1.33 4.76
N PHE A 238 3.56 -2.54 5.26
CA PHE A 238 4.22 -3.06 6.46
C PHE A 238 5.67 -3.48 6.20
N ASP A 239 5.94 -4.05 5.03
CA ASP A 239 7.30 -4.27 4.55
C ASP A 239 7.78 -3.12 3.64
N PRO A 240 9.06 -2.74 3.69
CA PRO A 240 9.62 -1.72 2.81
C PRO A 240 9.62 -2.15 1.35
N PRO A 241 9.56 -1.20 0.39
CA PRO A 241 9.85 -1.49 -1.00
C PRO A 241 11.30 -1.94 -1.18
N PHE A 242 11.52 -2.89 -2.07
CA PHE A 242 12.87 -3.21 -2.51
C PHE A 242 13.30 -2.20 -3.58
N VAL A 243 14.28 -1.36 -3.24
CA VAL A 243 14.78 -0.30 -4.14
C VAL A 243 16.20 -0.61 -4.58
N ARG A 244 16.46 -0.45 -5.88
CA ARG A 244 17.78 -0.61 -6.49
C ARG A 244 18.05 0.43 -7.57
N VAL A 245 19.32 0.73 -7.79
CA VAL A 245 19.82 1.47 -8.94
C VAL A 245 19.87 0.52 -10.15
N VAL A 246 19.24 0.93 -11.25
CA VAL A 246 19.28 0.23 -12.55
C VAL A 246 20.41 0.80 -13.39
N SER A 247 20.53 2.12 -13.47
CA SER A 247 21.56 2.84 -14.23
C SER A 247 21.65 4.30 -13.78
N PRO A 248 22.79 4.99 -13.97
CA PRO A 248 24.09 4.46 -14.36
C PRO A 248 24.75 3.67 -13.21
N VAL A 249 25.93 3.09 -13.46
CA VAL A 249 26.74 2.49 -12.39
C VAL A 249 27.34 3.61 -11.53
N LEU A 250 27.12 3.54 -10.23
CA LEU A 250 27.58 4.53 -9.26
C LEU A 250 28.68 3.96 -8.36
N SER A 251 29.63 4.80 -7.96
CA SER A 251 30.57 4.56 -6.86
C SER A 251 30.24 5.50 -5.71
N GLY A 252 30.29 5.01 -4.47
CA GLY A 252 29.86 5.78 -3.30
C GLY A 252 28.33 5.83 -3.19
N GLY A 253 27.79 6.84 -2.50
CA GLY A 253 26.35 7.04 -2.38
C GLY A 253 25.60 5.96 -1.60
N TYR A 254 26.33 5.13 -0.84
CA TYR A 254 25.79 3.92 -0.21
C TYR A 254 25.21 2.91 -1.22
N VAL A 255 25.63 2.97 -2.49
CA VAL A 255 25.24 2.01 -3.53
C VAL A 255 26.16 0.79 -3.47
N LEU A 256 25.58 -0.38 -3.23
CA LEU A 256 26.28 -1.65 -3.14
C LEU A 256 26.45 -2.32 -4.50
N GLY A 257 27.20 -3.44 -4.51
CA GLY A 257 27.28 -4.34 -5.65
C GLY A 257 25.90 -4.74 -6.16
N GLY A 258 25.76 -4.83 -7.50
CA GLY A 258 24.47 -5.16 -8.13
C GLY A 258 23.44 -4.04 -8.16
N GLY A 259 23.68 -2.91 -7.49
CA GLY A 259 22.80 -1.73 -7.48
C GLY A 259 21.89 -1.63 -6.25
N ALA A 260 22.05 -2.47 -5.23
CA ALA A 260 21.29 -2.34 -3.99
C ALA A 260 21.67 -1.07 -3.22
N LEU A 261 20.72 -0.49 -2.48
CA LEU A 261 20.97 0.68 -1.64
C LEU A 261 21.16 0.26 -0.18
N CYS A 262 22.24 0.76 0.44
CA CYS A 262 22.51 0.58 1.86
C CYS A 262 21.92 1.71 2.67
N MET A 263 20.62 1.61 2.99
CA MET A 263 19.87 2.63 3.70
C MET A 263 19.00 2.00 4.77
N GLU A 264 19.08 2.52 6.00
CA GLU A 264 18.36 2.00 7.16
C GLU A 264 16.85 1.98 6.95
N LEU A 265 16.28 3.05 6.37
CA LEU A 265 14.84 3.12 6.08
C LEU A 265 14.35 2.05 5.11
N LEU A 266 15.22 1.42 4.32
CA LEU A 266 14.85 0.34 3.39
C LEU A 266 15.02 -1.05 4.03
N THR A 267 15.24 -1.11 5.34
CA THR A 267 15.32 -2.34 6.12
C THR A 267 14.19 -2.44 7.12
N LYS A 268 13.87 -3.67 7.54
CA LYS A 268 12.76 -3.92 8.47
C LYS A 268 12.88 -3.14 9.78
N GLN A 269 14.10 -2.85 10.21
CA GLN A 269 14.39 -2.15 11.45
C GLN A 269 14.17 -0.63 11.34
N GLY A 270 14.44 -0.04 10.17
CA GLY A 270 14.32 1.40 9.94
C GLY A 270 13.08 1.83 9.17
N TRP A 271 12.36 0.90 8.55
CA TRP A 271 11.15 1.17 7.79
C TRP A 271 9.97 1.48 8.71
N SER A 272 9.16 2.44 8.30
CA SER A 272 7.86 2.73 8.88
C SER A 272 6.82 2.82 7.79
N SER A 273 5.67 2.18 7.98
CA SER A 273 4.52 2.27 7.08
C SER A 273 3.95 3.69 6.98
N ALA A 274 4.34 4.59 7.89
CA ALA A 274 3.99 6.00 7.85
C ALA A 274 4.82 6.83 6.85
N TYR A 275 5.92 6.29 6.30
CA TYR A 275 6.68 6.99 5.28
C TYR A 275 5.90 7.06 3.97
N SER A 276 5.84 8.26 3.38
CA SER A 276 5.38 8.43 2.00
C SER A 276 6.49 8.04 1.03
N ILE A 277 6.12 7.51 -0.13
CA ILE A 277 7.07 7.11 -1.17
C ILE A 277 7.78 8.34 -1.75
N GLU A 278 7.11 9.50 -1.82
CA GLU A 278 7.78 10.77 -2.14
C GLU A 278 8.96 11.03 -1.19
N SER A 279 8.75 10.91 0.12
CA SER A 279 9.80 11.16 1.11
C SER A 279 10.96 10.17 0.97
N VAL A 280 10.67 8.91 0.65
CA VAL A 280 11.67 7.87 0.38
C VAL A 280 12.50 8.23 -0.86
N ILE A 281 11.86 8.63 -1.96
CA ILE A 281 12.53 9.06 -3.19
C ILE A 281 13.46 10.24 -2.91
N MET A 282 12.97 11.26 -2.21
CA MET A 282 13.74 12.46 -1.87
C MET A 282 14.90 12.14 -0.91
N GLN A 283 14.70 11.23 0.04
CA GLN A 283 15.76 10.81 0.95
C GLN A 283 16.85 9.99 0.25
N ILE A 284 16.49 9.15 -0.73
CA ILE A 284 17.46 8.46 -1.60
C ILE A 284 18.26 9.50 -2.39
N ASN A 285 17.59 10.49 -3.00
CA ASN A 285 18.26 11.55 -3.75
C ASN A 285 19.30 12.30 -2.89
N ALA A 286 18.90 12.72 -1.68
CA ALA A 286 19.79 13.37 -0.73
C ALA A 286 20.94 12.46 -0.25
N THR A 287 20.66 11.16 -0.03
CA THR A 287 21.65 10.20 0.46
C THR A 287 22.71 9.88 -0.58
N LEU A 288 22.35 9.84 -1.86
CA LEU A 288 23.33 9.71 -2.96
C LEU A 288 24.33 10.87 -2.96
N VAL A 289 23.84 12.10 -2.80
CA VAL A 289 24.69 13.30 -2.71
C VAL A 289 25.56 13.27 -1.44
N LYS A 290 24.94 13.04 -0.27
CA LYS A 290 25.66 12.95 1.02
C LYS A 290 26.73 11.86 1.02
N GLY A 291 26.45 10.74 0.36
CA GLY A 291 27.40 9.64 0.20
C GLY A 291 28.46 9.87 -0.89
N LYS A 292 28.54 11.08 -1.46
CA LYS A 292 29.48 11.45 -2.54
C LYS A 292 29.40 10.49 -3.73
N ALA A 293 28.18 10.11 -4.13
CA ALA A 293 27.98 9.26 -5.30
C ALA A 293 28.62 9.88 -6.55
N ARG A 294 29.31 9.06 -7.34
CA ARG A 294 29.93 9.44 -8.61
C ARG A 294 29.53 8.45 -9.70
N VAL A 295 29.39 8.92 -10.93
CA VAL A 295 29.12 8.05 -12.08
C VAL A 295 30.41 7.33 -12.49
N GLN A 296 30.38 6.01 -12.55
CA GLN A 296 31.49 5.21 -13.04
C GLN A 296 31.42 5.09 -14.57
N PHE A 297 32.01 6.07 -15.26
CA PHE A 297 32.10 6.05 -16.73
C PHE A 297 32.92 4.84 -17.21
N GLY A 298 32.36 4.07 -18.15
CA GLY A 298 33.00 2.86 -18.70
C GLY A 298 32.80 1.58 -17.88
N ALA A 299 32.04 1.63 -16.77
CA ALA A 299 31.64 0.43 -16.06
C ALA A 299 30.70 -0.44 -16.93
N ASN A 300 30.77 -1.76 -16.74
CA ASN A 300 29.90 -2.69 -17.46
C ASN A 300 28.44 -2.50 -17.01
N LYS A 301 27.55 -2.12 -17.92
CA LYS A 301 26.11 -1.90 -17.64
C LYS A 301 25.43 -3.14 -17.04
N ASN A 302 25.89 -4.35 -17.37
CA ASN A 302 25.35 -5.61 -16.81
C ASN A 302 25.80 -5.89 -15.37
N GLN A 303 26.62 -5.02 -14.79
CA GLN A 303 27.05 -5.14 -13.40
C GLN A 303 25.88 -5.02 -12.43
N TYR A 304 24.89 -4.18 -12.76
CA TYR A 304 23.66 -4.03 -12.00
C TYR A 304 22.57 -4.94 -12.55
N ASN A 305 22.02 -5.76 -11.66
CA ASN A 305 20.89 -6.64 -11.95
C ASN A 305 20.19 -7.04 -10.66
N LEU A 306 18.94 -7.49 -10.81
CA LEU A 306 18.07 -7.82 -9.68
C LEU A 306 18.68 -8.86 -8.75
N ALA A 307 19.22 -9.95 -9.30
CA ALA A 307 19.77 -11.07 -8.50
C ALA A 307 20.95 -10.61 -7.62
N ARG A 308 21.89 -9.85 -8.19
CA ARG A 308 23.03 -9.31 -7.44
C ARG A 308 22.60 -8.30 -6.39
N ALA A 309 21.67 -7.41 -6.72
CA ALA A 309 21.12 -6.44 -5.77
C ALA A 309 20.45 -7.15 -4.58
N GLN A 310 19.60 -8.15 -4.85
CA GLN A 310 18.95 -8.94 -3.79
C GLN A 310 19.96 -9.68 -2.91
N GLN A 311 21.02 -10.23 -3.49
CA GLN A 311 22.10 -10.87 -2.73
C GLN A 311 22.80 -9.87 -1.82
N SER A 312 23.19 -8.69 -2.34
CA SER A 312 23.82 -7.64 -1.55
C SER A 312 22.91 -7.11 -0.44
N TYR A 313 21.61 -6.97 -0.69
CA TYR A 313 20.63 -6.59 0.32
C TYR A 313 20.50 -7.64 1.43
N LYS A 314 20.42 -8.93 1.09
CA LYS A 314 20.38 -10.01 2.09
C LYS A 314 21.61 -9.99 3.00
N SER A 315 22.81 -9.83 2.41
CA SER A 315 24.04 -9.72 3.19
C SER A 315 24.05 -8.48 4.08
N LEU A 316 23.55 -7.34 3.57
CA LEU A 316 23.43 -6.10 4.33
C LEU A 316 22.56 -6.27 5.57
N VAL A 317 21.35 -6.82 5.41
CA VAL A 317 20.40 -6.99 6.53
C VAL A 317 21.03 -7.86 7.61
N GLN A 318 21.69 -8.96 7.24
CA GLN A 318 22.36 -9.85 8.19
C GLN A 318 23.51 -9.15 8.96
N ILE A 319 24.28 -8.29 8.30
CA ILE A 319 25.39 -7.57 8.93
C ILE A 319 24.86 -6.53 9.91
N HIS A 320 23.84 -5.75 9.52
CA HIS A 320 23.30 -4.68 10.35
C HIS A 320 22.37 -5.18 11.47
N GLU A 321 21.70 -6.31 11.30
CA GLU A 321 21.00 -6.98 12.41
C GLU A 321 21.97 -7.38 13.52
N LYS A 322 23.20 -7.77 13.15
CA LYS A 322 24.22 -8.19 14.11
C LYS A 322 24.99 -7.02 14.74
N ASN A 323 25.29 -5.99 13.96
CA ASN A 323 26.23 -4.92 14.35
C ASN A 323 25.56 -3.56 14.61
N GLY A 324 24.26 -3.42 14.30
CA GLY A 324 23.54 -2.16 14.36
C GLY A 324 23.79 -1.25 13.16
N TRP A 325 23.00 -0.17 13.07
CA TRP A 325 23.21 0.91 12.12
C TRP A 325 24.10 1.99 12.76
N TYR A 326 25.18 2.34 12.07
CA TYR A 326 26.06 3.42 12.47
C TYR A 326 25.93 4.56 11.47
N THR A 327 25.58 5.74 11.96
CA THR A 327 25.64 6.97 11.17
C THR A 327 27.00 7.63 11.42
N PRO A 328 27.87 7.74 10.39
CA PRO A 328 29.15 8.45 10.56
C PRO A 328 28.93 9.90 11.02
N PRO A 329 29.86 10.47 11.81
CA PRO A 329 29.80 11.86 12.25
C PRO A 329 29.66 12.82 11.07
N LYS A 330 29.00 13.97 11.29
CA LYS A 330 28.71 14.97 10.25
C LYS A 330 29.96 15.50 9.51
N GLU A 331 31.14 15.37 10.11
CA GLU A 331 32.41 15.91 9.61
C GLU A 331 33.00 15.11 8.43
N ASP A 332 32.54 13.87 8.21
CA ASP A 332 32.99 13.01 7.10
C ASP A 332 32.14 13.16 5.82
N GLY A 333 31.08 13.98 5.88
CA GLY A 333 30.09 14.25 4.82
C GLY A 333 30.52 15.35 3.87
#